data_AF-A0A2U9IVX5-F1
#
_entry.id   AF-A0A2U9IVX5-F1
#
_cell.length_a   1.000
_cell.length_b   1.000
_cell.length_c   1.000
_cell.angle_alpha   90.00
_cell.angle_beta   90.00
_cell.angle_gamma   90.00
#
_symmetry.space_group_name_H-M   'P 1'
#
loop_
_entity.id
_entity.type
_entity.pdbx_description
1 polymer ?
#
loop_
_entity_poly.entity_id
_entity_poly.type
_entity_poly.pdbx_seq_one_letter_code
_entity_poly.pdbx_strand_id
1 'polypeptide(L)'
;MKWETPCEQAFSTVVPYLRVAIMRKLVERKIPVKKASRIIGLSATSYEKRVKDEQRLNLLIKDPDISDMIEGIVSRIMSGEKVEETSFCLLCSRSRKLFGLPPCTLY
;
A
#
# COMPACT_ATOMS: atom_id res chain seq x y z
N MET A 1 9.82 15.35 -22.09
CA MET A 1 8.84 14.43 -21.46
C MET A 1 9.57 13.17 -21.08
N LYS A 2 9.48 12.75 -19.82
CA LYS A 2 10.01 11.46 -19.38
C LYS A 2 8.92 10.43 -19.66
N TRP A 3 9.18 9.49 -20.57
CA TRP A 3 8.27 8.39 -20.83
C TRP A 3 8.36 7.44 -19.64
N GLU A 4 7.30 7.37 -18.85
CA GLU A 4 7.20 6.47 -17.69
C GLU A 4 6.03 5.53 -17.93
N THR A 5 6.25 4.24 -17.71
CA THR A 5 5.20 3.23 -17.76
C THR A 5 4.17 3.48 -16.67
N PRO A 6 2.93 2.99 -16.82
CA PRO A 6 1.92 3.09 -15.76
C PRO A 6 2.45 2.59 -14.41
N CYS A 7 3.18 1.48 -14.40
CA CYS A 7 3.75 0.89 -13.18
C CYS A 7 4.79 1.82 -12.52
N GLU A 8 5.67 2.46 -13.29
CA GLU A 8 6.67 3.40 -12.76
C GLU A 8 6.02 4.64 -12.14
N GLN A 9 4.94 5.15 -12.77
CA GLN A 9 4.16 6.25 -12.20
C GLN A 9 3.55 5.86 -10.86
N ALA A 10 2.92 4.68 -10.77
CA ALA A 10 2.31 4.22 -9.53
C ALA A 10 3.35 3.88 -8.45
N PHE A 11 4.56 3.45 -8.83
CA PHE A 11 5.63 3.15 -7.88
C PHE A 11 6.06 4.38 -7.08
N SER A 12 6.04 5.57 -7.68
CA SER A 12 6.40 6.82 -7.01
C SER A 12 5.23 7.48 -6.27
N THR A 13 3.98 7.21 -6.70
CA THR A 13 2.80 7.96 -6.23
C THR A 13 1.81 7.15 -5.41
N VAL A 14 1.57 5.87 -5.71
CA VAL A 14 0.53 5.03 -5.09
C VAL A 14 1.16 4.03 -4.11
N VAL A 15 2.15 3.27 -4.58
CA VAL A 15 2.81 2.19 -3.81
C VAL A 15 3.36 2.66 -2.45
N PRO A 16 3.97 3.85 -2.31
CA PRO A 16 4.46 4.31 -1.02
C PRO A 16 3.33 4.45 0.01
N TYR A 17 2.16 4.92 -0.41
CA TYR A 17 1.00 5.08 0.48
C TYR A 17 0.33 3.75 0.80
N LEU A 18 0.30 2.80 -0.14
CA LEU A 18 -0.15 1.44 0.15
C LEU A 18 0.73 0.75 1.20
N ARG A 19 2.05 0.87 1.07
CA ARG A 19 2.99 0.34 2.07
C ARG A 19 2.78 0.99 3.44
N VAL A 20 2.55 2.30 3.48
CA VAL A 20 2.25 3.01 4.74
C VAL A 20 0.91 2.53 5.33
N ALA A 21 -0.12 2.34 4.51
CA ALA A 21 -1.42 1.86 4.98
C ALA A 21 -1.33 0.45 5.57
N ILE A 22 -0.67 -0.48 4.87
CA ILE A 22 -0.45 -1.85 5.37
C ILE A 22 0.40 -1.83 6.65
N MET A 23 1.48 -1.03 6.68
CA MET A 23 2.32 -0.90 7.86
C MET A 23 1.56 -0.30 9.05
N ARG A 24 0.69 0.69 8.82
CA ARG A 24 -0.18 1.27 9.85
C ARG A 24 -1.09 0.21 10.46
N LYS A 25 -1.76 -0.60 9.63
CA LYS A 25 -2.61 -1.70 10.10
C LYS A 25 -1.85 -2.75 10.90
N LEU A 26 -0.62 -3.09 10.50
CA LEU A 26 0.24 -3.98 11.30
C LEU A 26 0.56 -3.39 12.68
N VAL A 27 0.87 -2.09 12.72
CA VAL A 27 1.18 -1.38 13.98
C VAL A 27 -0.06 -1.28 14.89
N GLU A 28 -1.24 -1.01 14.32
CA GLU A 28 -2.53 -1.02 15.04
C GLU A 28 -2.80 -2.41 15.68
N ARG A 29 -2.33 -3.49 15.03
CA ARG A 29 -2.37 -4.86 15.56
C ARG A 29 -1.17 -5.23 16.45
N LYS A 30 -0.53 -4.23 17.06
CA LYS A 30 0.59 -4.35 18.02
C LYS A 30 1.90 -4.93 17.45
N ILE A 31 2.07 -4.97 16.13
CA ILE A 31 3.38 -5.31 15.55
C ILE A 31 4.32 -4.11 15.73
N PRO A 32 5.51 -4.28 16.33
CA PRO A 32 6.46 -3.17 16.49
C PRO A 32 6.84 -2.55 15.14
N VAL A 33 6.91 -1.22 15.08
CA VAL A 33 7.26 -0.43 13.87
C VAL A 33 8.53 -0.99 13.20
N LYS A 34 9.56 -1.32 13.98
CA LYS A 34 10.82 -1.90 13.47
C LYS A 34 10.61 -3.26 12.78
N LYS A 35 9.70 -4.09 13.28
CA LYS A 35 9.36 -5.40 12.69
C LYS A 35 8.52 -5.19 11.42
N ALA A 36 7.49 -4.34 11.48
CA ALA A 36 6.65 -4.03 10.32
C ALA A 36 7.46 -3.40 9.16
N SER A 37 8.41 -2.51 9.48
CA SER A 37 9.33 -1.90 8.51
C SER A 37 10.15 -2.93 7.72
N ARG A 38 10.64 -3.98 8.39
CA ARG A 38 11.38 -5.07 7.74
C ARG A 38 10.49 -5.92 6.84
N ILE A 39 9.27 -6.22 7.29
CA ILE A 39 8.32 -7.04 6.53
C ILE A 39 7.88 -6.32 5.24
N ILE A 40 7.57 -5.03 5.34
CA ILE A 40 7.01 -4.25 4.23
C ILE A 40 8.08 -3.66 3.30
N GLY A 41 9.34 -3.61 3.74
CA GLY A 41 10.41 -2.96 2.97
C GLY A 41 10.23 -1.44 2.87
N LEU A 42 9.70 -0.82 3.93
CA LEU A 42 9.57 0.62 4.07
C LEU A 42 10.32 1.05 5.33
N SER A 43 11.23 2.03 5.23
CA SER A 43 11.98 2.49 6.40
C SER A 43 11.04 3.11 7.44
N ALA A 44 11.33 2.92 8.73
CA ALA A 44 10.55 3.53 9.81
C ALA A 44 10.44 5.06 9.65
N THR A 45 11.52 5.72 9.22
CA THR A 45 11.53 7.17 8.95
C THR A 45 10.59 7.56 7.81
N SER A 46 10.53 6.75 6.74
CA SER A 46 9.62 6.98 5.61
C SER A 46 8.16 6.77 5.99
N TYR A 47 7.91 5.84 6.92
CA TYR A 47 6.59 5.63 7.51
C TYR A 47 6.16 6.82 8.35
N GLU A 48 6.97 7.24 9.33
CA GLU A 48 6.66 8.38 10.22
C GLU A 48 6.40 9.69 9.46
N LYS A 49 7.11 9.91 8.34
CA LYS A 49 6.89 11.08 7.49
C LYS A 49 5.55 11.04 6.75
N ARG A 50 5.13 9.86 6.27
CA ARG A 50 3.96 9.70 5.40
C ARG A 50 2.69 9.31 6.14
N VAL A 51 2.79 8.73 7.34
CA VAL A 51 1.63 8.39 8.17
C VAL A 51 0.84 9.64 8.57
N LYS A 52 1.53 10.79 8.64
CA LYS A 52 0.96 12.12 8.91
C LYS A 52 0.21 12.71 7.71
N ASP A 53 0.38 12.16 6.50
CA ASP A 53 -0.39 12.54 5.31
C ASP A 53 -1.74 11.81 5.34
N GLU A 54 -2.58 12.24 6.29
CA GLU A 54 -3.87 11.62 6.53
C GLU A 54 -4.80 11.76 5.33
N GLN A 55 -4.67 12.81 4.52
CA GLN A 55 -5.54 13.03 3.37
C GLN A 55 -5.41 11.88 2.36
N ARG A 56 -4.18 11.53 1.95
CA ARG A 56 -3.96 10.45 0.98
C ARG A 56 -4.17 9.07 1.57
N LEU A 57 -3.87 8.86 2.84
CA LEU A 57 -4.14 7.59 3.52
C LEU A 57 -5.65 7.36 3.72
N ASN A 58 -6.40 8.42 4.02
CA ASN A 58 -7.85 8.33 4.19
C ASN A 58 -8.55 7.98 2.88
N LEU A 59 -8.01 8.35 1.72
CA LEU A 59 -8.55 7.88 0.43
C LEU A 59 -8.52 6.35 0.35
N LEU A 60 -7.39 5.74 0.74
CA LEU A 60 -7.22 4.28 0.73
C LEU A 60 -8.09 3.59 1.79
N ILE A 61 -8.17 4.15 3.00
CA ILE A 61 -8.87 3.52 4.13
C ILE A 61 -10.40 3.64 4.01
N LYS A 62 -10.90 4.70 3.37
CA LYS A 62 -12.34 4.95 3.22
C LYS A 62 -12.97 4.22 2.02
N ASP A 63 -12.20 3.81 1.02
CA ASP A 63 -12.70 2.97 -0.07
C ASP A 63 -12.83 1.53 0.45
N PRO A 64 -14.04 0.96 0.54
CA PRO A 64 -14.26 -0.35 1.18
C PRO A 64 -13.49 -1.48 0.50
N ASP A 65 -13.49 -1.51 -0.84
CA ASP A 65 -12.79 -2.55 -1.60
C ASP A 65 -11.29 -2.55 -1.28
N ILE A 66 -10.68 -1.35 -1.30
CA ILE A 66 -9.24 -1.20 -1.06
C ILE A 66 -8.91 -1.50 0.40
N SER A 67 -9.75 -1.05 1.33
CA SER A 67 -9.58 -1.34 2.75
C SER A 67 -9.61 -2.85 3.03
N ASP A 68 -10.58 -3.56 2.46
CA ASP A 68 -10.70 -5.01 2.59
C ASP A 68 -9.50 -5.75 1.99
N MET A 69 -9.02 -5.31 0.82
CA MET A 69 -7.80 -5.86 0.21
C MET A 69 -6.56 -5.64 1.09
N ILE A 70 -6.43 -4.47 1.71
CA ILE A 70 -5.33 -4.18 2.66
C ILE A 70 -5.44 -5.11 3.88
N GLU A 71 -6.62 -5.23 4.48
CA GLU A 71 -6.85 -6.11 5.64
C GLU A 71 -6.57 -7.58 5.32
N GLY A 72 -6.90 -8.04 4.10
CA GLY A 72 -6.58 -9.36 3.60
C GLY A 72 -5.07 -9.61 3.52
N ILE A 73 -4.31 -8.65 2.96
CA ILE A 73 -2.84 -8.73 2.91
C ILE A 73 -2.25 -8.72 4.32
N VAL A 74 -2.71 -7.82 5.19
CA VAL A 74 -2.23 -7.73 6.58
C VAL A 74 -2.45 -9.03 7.32
N SER A 75 -3.62 -9.66 7.14
CA SER A 75 -3.96 -10.92 7.81
C SER A 75 -3.09 -12.07 7.33
N ARG A 76 -2.82 -12.19 6.02
CA ARG A 76 -1.86 -13.16 5.46
C ARG A 76 -0.44 -12.95 5.98
N ILE A 77 0.02 -11.70 6.06
CA ILE A 77 1.33 -11.36 6.65
C ILE A 77 1.40 -11.83 8.11
N MET A 78 0.33 -11.64 8.87
CA MET A 78 0.29 -12.03 10.28
C MET A 78 0.20 -13.54 10.49
N SER A 79 -0.48 -14.28 9.63
CA SER A 79 -0.51 -15.74 9.66
C SER A 79 0.80 -16.38 9.20
N GLY A 80 1.73 -15.59 8.64
CA GLY A 80 2.98 -16.09 8.08
C GLY A 80 2.80 -16.71 6.69
N GLU A 81 1.63 -16.52 6.07
CA GLU A 81 1.38 -16.92 4.70
C GLU A 81 2.18 -16.07 3.71
N LYS A 82 2.57 -16.69 2.60
CA LYS A 82 3.22 -15.99 1.51
C LYS A 82 2.20 -15.08 0.81
N VAL A 83 2.46 -13.77 0.82
CA VAL A 83 1.70 -12.82 0.00
C VAL A 83 2.26 -12.87 -1.42
N GLU A 84 1.44 -13.29 -2.38
CA GLU A 84 1.81 -13.26 -3.78
C GLU A 84 1.96 -11.83 -4.31
N GLU A 85 2.94 -11.62 -5.18
CA GLU A 85 3.21 -10.31 -5.81
C GLU A 85 1.98 -9.78 -6.57
N THR A 86 1.21 -10.68 -7.18
CA THR A 86 -0.06 -10.42 -7.85
C THR A 86 -1.09 -9.74 -6.94
N SER A 87 -1.15 -10.11 -5.66
CA SER A 87 -2.07 -9.48 -4.69
C SER A 87 -1.76 -7.99 -4.50
N PHE A 88 -0.47 -7.64 -4.47
CA PHE A 88 -0.03 -6.24 -4.40
C PHE A 88 -0.30 -5.49 -5.70
N CYS A 89 -0.10 -6.14 -6.85
CA CYS A 89 -0.40 -5.54 -8.16
C CYS A 89 -1.89 -5.23 -8.32
N LEU A 90 -2.78 -6.13 -7.88
CA LEU A 90 -4.22 -5.91 -7.91
C LEU A 90 -4.62 -4.74 -7.00
N LEU A 91 -4.10 -4.70 -5.77
CA LEU A 91 -4.33 -3.60 -4.84
C LEU A 91 -3.85 -2.26 -5.43
N CYS A 92 -2.66 -2.25 -6.02
CA CYS A 92 -2.11 -1.08 -6.71
C CYS A 92 -3.03 -0.63 -7.85
N SER A 93 -3.41 -1.55 -8.74
CA SER A 93 -4.29 -1.26 -9.87
C SER A 93 -5.61 -0.64 -9.41
N ARG A 94 -6.26 -1.23 -8.40
CA ARG A 94 -7.54 -0.73 -7.85
C ARG A 94 -7.39 0.64 -7.20
N SER A 95 -6.24 0.91 -6.60
CA SER A 95 -5.97 2.17 -5.90
C SER A 95 -5.63 3.34 -6.82
N ARG A 96 -5.13 3.09 -8.04
CA ARG A 96 -4.71 4.14 -8.99
C ARG A 96 -5.78 5.21 -9.26
N LYS A 97 -7.04 4.79 -9.36
CA LYS A 97 -8.20 5.69 -9.56
C LYS A 97 -8.28 6.78 -8.48
N LEU A 98 -7.93 6.45 -7.24
CA LEU A 98 -7.98 7.37 -6.10
C LEU A 98 -6.88 8.43 -6.14
N PHE A 99 -5.80 8.16 -6.87
CA PHE A 99 -4.66 9.05 -7.05
C PHE A 99 -4.70 9.76 -8.41
N GLY A 100 -5.82 9.68 -9.13
CA GLY A 100 -5.99 10.32 -10.44
C GLY A 100 -5.17 9.68 -11.56
N LEU A 101 -4.72 8.44 -11.38
CA LEU A 101 -3.98 7.70 -12.40
C LEU A 101 -4.91 6.77 -13.19
N PRO A 102 -4.66 6.56 -14.50
CA PRO A 102 -5.39 5.56 -15.27
C PRO A 102 -5.15 4.17 -14.68
N PRO A 103 -6.12 3.25 -14.73
CA PRO A 103 -5.93 1.88 -14.25
C PRO A 103 -4.81 1.17 -15.02
N CYS A 104 -4.22 0.13 -14.44
CA CYS A 104 -3.31 -0.71 -15.22
C CYS A 104 -4.14 -1.42 -16.30
N THR A 105 -3.78 -1.23 -17.57
CA THR A 105 -4.35 -1.98 -18.69
C THR A 105 -3.92 -3.44 -18.59
N LEU A 106 -4.73 -4.25 -17.93
CA LEU A 106 -4.84 -5.67 -18.23
C LEU A 106 -6.30 -5.85 -18.65
N TYR A 107 -6.45 -6.15 -19.94
CA TYR A 107 -7.68 -6.22 -20.75
C TYR A 107 -8.17 -4.88 -21.31
#